data_AF-A0A1T4QEU9-F1
#
_entry.id   AF-A0A1T4QEU9-F1
#
_cell.length_a   1.000
_cell.length_b   1.000
_cell.length_c   1.000
_cell.angle_alpha   90.00
_cell.angle_beta   90.00
_cell.angle_gamma   90.00
#
_symmetry.space_group_name_H-M   'P 1'
#
loop_
_entity.id
_entity.type
_entity.pdbx_description
1 polymer ?
#
loop_
_entity_poly.entity_id
_entity_poly.type
_entity_poly.pdbx_seq_one_letter_code
_entity_poly.pdbx_strand_id
1 'polypeptide(L)'
;MFFKKFGKWIDSKYPQFDELFHEEAGESALTNLLYKLLVFSAVAAICLLALDLFLLYIGKKDYIGVFGDFFGGVLNPVLTFLTFFGLIATIVIQRQELKFARVEYEKTSEALNRQAVETTFFNILDLHHKIVDNIKVDIEELNEKTGAATSLAEIFNASMIKKKTIVEGRGAFDEIFTFITSGTSSPDEVLARYKKIQDKSNHILGHYFRNLYQALKLIDNYDKDKATELDKRKFAGILRAQLSAKELALLFINCLDGVCDRGQFKNLLIEYAMLEHLPIEPTENGYSLAGSSAAIASDEMFLQYKEQKNIRFNFEKCYGGAFGQNGGVPYDLRPSNSDESRKSNPSQPAG
;
A
#
# COMPACT_ATOMS: atom_id res chain seq x y z
N MET A 1 -30.58 45.78 39.79
CA MET A 1 -29.16 45.72 40.21
C MET A 1 -28.71 44.30 40.61
N PHE A 2 -29.56 43.54 41.34
CA PHE A 2 -29.28 42.17 41.79
C PHE A 2 -29.06 41.16 40.63
N PHE A 3 -29.95 41.12 39.63
CA PHE A 3 -29.84 40.24 38.47
C PHE A 3 -28.56 40.43 37.64
N LYS A 4 -28.07 41.68 37.49
CA LYS A 4 -26.80 41.98 36.81
C LYS A 4 -25.57 41.50 37.61
N LYS A 5 -25.62 41.57 38.94
CA LYS A 5 -24.56 41.03 39.81
C LYS A 5 -24.57 39.50 39.83
N PHE A 6 -25.76 38.90 39.78
CA PHE A 6 -25.93 37.45 39.72
C PHE A 6 -25.46 36.85 38.39
N GLY A 7 -25.80 37.47 37.25
CA GLY A 7 -25.29 37.05 35.94
C GLY A 7 -23.77 37.09 35.87
N LYS A 8 -23.14 38.20 36.30
CA LYS A 8 -21.67 38.31 36.36
C LYS A 8 -21.02 37.26 37.27
N TRP A 9 -21.71 36.83 38.33
CA TRP A 9 -21.21 35.78 39.22
C TRP A 9 -21.29 34.39 38.56
N ILE A 10 -22.37 34.10 37.83
CA ILE A 10 -22.51 32.87 37.03
C ILE A 10 -21.44 32.82 35.95
N ASP A 11 -21.28 33.91 35.19
CA ASP A 11 -20.28 33.99 34.12
C ASP A 11 -18.86 33.84 34.65
N SER A 12 -18.57 34.33 35.86
CA SER A 12 -17.29 34.12 36.54
C SER A 12 -17.04 32.67 36.97
N LYS A 13 -18.07 31.82 37.01
CA LYS A 13 -17.99 30.39 37.35
C LYS A 13 -18.01 29.48 36.13
N TYR A 14 -18.42 29.99 34.97
CA TYR A 14 -18.41 29.23 33.71
C TYR A 14 -17.04 28.65 33.34
N PRO A 15 -15.89 29.36 33.46
CA PRO A 15 -14.58 28.77 33.14
C PRO A 15 -14.24 27.56 34.02
N GLN A 16 -14.62 27.59 35.30
CA GLN A 16 -14.44 26.46 36.22
C GLN A 16 -15.35 25.28 35.86
N PHE A 17 -16.52 25.55 35.26
CA PHE A 17 -17.40 24.52 34.75
C PHE A 17 -16.87 23.93 33.44
N ASP A 18 -16.38 24.77 32.53
CA ASP A 18 -15.81 24.38 31.23
C ASP A 18 -14.53 23.53 31.39
N GLU A 19 -13.70 23.86 32.37
CA GLU A 19 -12.48 23.11 32.73
C GLU A 19 -12.76 21.68 33.22
N LEU A 20 -13.96 21.41 33.77
CA LEU A 20 -14.40 20.04 34.11
C LEU A 20 -14.55 19.16 32.87
N PHE A 21 -14.70 19.76 31.68
CA PHE A 21 -15.00 19.06 30.44
C PHE A 21 -13.83 19.08 29.43
N HIS A 22 -12.68 19.66 29.81
CA HIS A 22 -11.49 19.77 28.95
C HIS A 22 -10.45 18.65 29.16
N GLU A 23 -9.68 18.40 28.09
CA GLU A 23 -8.97 17.14 27.75
C GLU A 23 -7.87 16.65 28.72
N GLU A 24 -7.23 17.51 29.51
CA GLU A 24 -6.07 17.11 30.32
C GLU A 24 -6.34 17.08 31.84
N ALA A 25 -7.39 17.77 32.32
CA ALA A 25 -7.71 17.90 33.76
C ALA A 25 -9.12 17.42 34.14
N GLY A 26 -10.01 17.22 33.15
CA GLY A 26 -11.44 17.01 33.36
C GLY A 26 -11.80 15.76 34.14
N GLU A 27 -11.09 14.64 33.95
CA GLU A 27 -11.42 13.39 34.65
C GLU A 27 -11.18 13.51 36.17
N SER A 28 -10.05 14.08 36.59
CA SER A 28 -9.76 14.31 38.01
C SER A 28 -10.64 15.40 38.63
N ALA A 29 -11.01 16.41 37.84
CA ALA A 29 -11.80 17.54 38.31
C ALA A 29 -13.29 17.16 38.46
N LEU A 30 -13.83 16.40 37.51
CA LEU A 30 -15.19 15.88 37.53
C LEU A 30 -15.37 14.86 38.65
N THR A 31 -14.43 13.92 38.81
CA THR A 31 -14.45 12.95 39.93
C THR A 31 -14.35 13.64 41.28
N ASN A 32 -13.50 14.67 41.44
CA ASN A 32 -13.40 15.46 42.66
C ASN A 32 -14.68 16.27 42.96
N LEU A 33 -15.31 16.85 41.94
CA LEU A 33 -16.57 17.57 42.10
C LEU A 33 -17.71 16.62 42.49
N LEU A 34 -17.81 15.47 41.82
CA LEU A 34 -18.81 14.45 42.10
C LEU A 34 -18.63 13.86 43.50
N TYR A 35 -17.38 13.65 43.93
CA TYR A 35 -17.03 13.31 45.30
C TYR A 35 -17.50 14.37 46.31
N LYS A 36 -17.21 15.66 46.08
CA LYS A 36 -17.67 16.76 46.96
C LYS A 36 -19.19 16.84 47.04
N LEU A 37 -19.89 16.65 45.91
CA LEU A 37 -21.36 16.65 45.85
C LEU A 37 -21.96 15.49 46.64
N LEU A 38 -21.40 14.28 46.49
CA LEU A 38 -21.79 13.11 47.25
C LEU A 38 -21.57 13.31 48.76
N VAL A 39 -20.38 13.76 49.15
CA VAL A 39 -20.05 14.03 50.57
C VAL A 39 -20.99 15.10 51.16
N PHE A 40 -21.23 16.19 50.43
CA PHE A 40 -22.16 17.23 50.88
C PHE A 40 -23.59 16.68 51.05
N SER A 41 -24.08 15.89 50.10
CA SER A 41 -25.40 15.27 50.17
C SER A 41 -25.52 14.30 51.36
N ALA A 42 -24.47 13.51 51.62
CA ALA A 42 -24.43 12.57 52.75
C ALA A 42 -24.38 13.30 54.10
N VAL A 43 -23.56 14.35 54.21
CA VAL A 43 -23.50 15.20 55.42
C VAL A 43 -24.83 15.89 55.66
N ALA A 44 -25.47 16.44 54.63
CA ALA A 44 -26.79 17.05 54.75
C ALA A 44 -27.84 16.04 55.23
N ALA A 45 -27.83 14.81 54.70
CA ALA A 45 -28.72 13.74 55.15
C ALA A 45 -28.48 13.35 56.62
N ILE A 46 -27.22 13.23 57.04
CA ILE A 46 -26.84 12.93 58.43
C ILE A 46 -27.26 14.07 59.37
N CYS A 47 -27.03 15.32 58.99
CA CYS A 47 -27.44 16.49 59.78
C CYS A 47 -28.96 16.56 59.94
N LEU A 48 -29.72 16.26 58.88
CA LEU A 48 -31.18 16.20 58.95
C LEU A 48 -31.67 15.06 59.86
N LEU A 49 -31.01 13.89 59.81
CA LEU A 49 -31.31 12.76 60.69
C LEU A 49 -30.98 13.09 62.16
N ALA A 50 -29.85 13.74 62.43
CA ALA A 50 -29.49 14.17 63.78
C ALA A 50 -30.47 15.21 64.34
N LEU A 51 -30.92 16.14 63.49
CA LEU A 51 -31.97 17.10 63.83
C LEU A 51 -33.30 16.40 64.15
N ASP A 52 -33.65 15.34 63.42
CA ASP A 52 -34.85 14.53 63.67
C ASP A 52 -34.78 13.84 65.05
N LEU A 53 -33.68 13.15 65.36
CA LEU A 53 -33.45 12.53 66.67
C LEU A 53 -33.53 13.56 67.82
N PHE A 54 -33.04 14.78 67.60
CA PHE A 54 -33.08 15.86 68.57
C PHE A 54 -34.49 16.44 68.76
N LEU A 55 -35.27 16.61 67.68
CA LEU A 55 -36.66 17.07 67.76
C LEU A 55 -37.57 16.03 68.40
N LEU A 56 -37.34 14.74 68.14
CA LEU A 56 -38.06 13.63 68.77
C LEU A 56 -37.78 13.54 70.28
N TYR A 57 -36.58 13.96 70.71
CA TYR A 57 -36.23 14.08 72.13
C TYR A 57 -36.95 15.25 72.83
N ILE A 58 -37.28 16.33 72.10
CA ILE A 58 -37.85 17.58 72.67
C ILE A 58 -39.38 17.71 72.49
N GLY A 59 -40.00 17.05 71.50
CA GLY A 59 -41.38 17.36 71.06
C GLY A 59 -42.39 16.21 71.01
N LYS A 60 -43.68 16.55 71.17
CA LYS A 60 -44.85 15.64 71.07
C LYS A 60 -44.95 14.95 69.69
N LYS A 61 -45.44 13.71 69.68
CA LYS A 61 -45.55 12.78 68.52
C LYS A 61 -46.20 13.35 67.23
N ASP A 62 -46.97 14.43 67.29
CA ASP A 62 -47.71 14.95 66.12
C ASP A 62 -46.83 15.65 65.07
N TYR A 63 -45.58 16.00 65.40
CA TYR A 63 -44.65 16.66 64.46
C TYR A 63 -43.91 15.68 63.52
N ILE A 64 -43.99 14.38 63.80
CA ILE A 64 -43.27 13.33 63.05
C ILE A 64 -43.82 13.20 61.61
N GLY A 65 -45.15 13.31 61.43
CA GLY A 65 -45.78 13.22 60.10
C GLY A 65 -45.40 14.39 59.19
N VAL A 66 -45.50 15.63 59.70
CA VAL A 66 -45.18 16.85 58.95
C VAL A 66 -43.69 16.92 58.58
N PHE A 67 -42.81 16.42 59.45
CA PHE A 67 -41.39 16.32 59.15
C PHE A 67 -41.10 15.24 58.10
N GLY A 68 -41.72 14.06 58.19
CA GLY A 68 -41.62 13.03 57.16
C GLY A 68 -42.03 13.53 55.77
N ASP A 69 -43.08 14.36 55.70
CA ASP A 69 -43.52 15.01 54.47
C ASP A 69 -42.50 16.04 53.96
N PHE A 70 -41.86 16.83 54.83
CA PHE A 70 -40.79 17.76 54.44
C PHE A 70 -39.51 17.04 54.00
N PHE A 71 -39.08 16.02 54.75
CA PHE A 71 -37.89 15.23 54.47
C PHE A 71 -38.07 14.47 53.15
N GLY A 72 -39.19 13.76 52.97
CA GLY A 72 -39.53 13.09 51.72
C GLY A 72 -39.69 14.07 50.55
N GLY A 73 -40.26 15.26 50.80
CA GLY A 73 -40.47 16.30 49.81
C GLY A 73 -39.19 16.99 49.32
N VAL A 74 -38.14 17.08 50.15
CA VAL A 74 -36.86 17.72 49.78
C VAL A 74 -35.80 16.70 49.39
N LEU A 75 -35.69 15.57 50.10
CA LEU A 75 -34.66 14.57 49.86
C LEU A 75 -34.82 13.88 48.50
N ASN A 76 -36.05 13.51 48.12
CA ASN A 76 -36.31 12.82 46.86
C ASN A 76 -35.90 13.66 45.63
N PRO A 77 -36.27 14.96 45.52
CA PRO A 77 -35.76 15.82 44.46
C PRO A 77 -34.24 15.99 44.47
N VAL A 78 -33.61 16.12 45.65
CA VAL A 78 -32.14 16.25 45.77
C VAL A 78 -31.43 14.99 45.29
N LEU A 79 -31.89 13.81 45.71
CA LEU A 79 -31.34 12.53 45.25
C LEU A 79 -31.56 12.33 43.75
N THR A 80 -32.74 12.67 43.23
CA THR A 80 -33.04 12.59 41.79
C THR A 80 -32.14 13.51 40.97
N PHE A 81 -31.91 14.74 41.44
CA PHE A 81 -30.97 15.68 40.81
C PHE A 81 -29.54 15.14 40.81
N LEU A 82 -29.10 14.52 41.92
CA LEU A 82 -27.78 13.90 42.01
C LEU A 82 -27.64 12.69 41.07
N THR A 83 -28.67 11.84 40.95
CA THR A 83 -28.71 10.74 39.97
C THR A 83 -28.62 11.27 38.54
N PHE A 84 -29.38 12.31 38.21
CA PHE A 84 -29.33 12.93 36.89
C PHE A 84 -27.95 13.54 36.59
N PHE A 85 -27.35 14.22 37.56
CA PHE A 85 -26.01 14.77 37.43
C PHE A 85 -24.95 13.66 37.24
N GLY A 86 -25.06 12.57 38.00
CA GLY A 86 -24.22 11.38 37.83
C GLY A 86 -24.35 10.77 36.44
N LEU A 87 -25.57 10.72 35.89
CA LEU A 87 -25.82 10.22 34.53
C LEU A 87 -25.24 11.16 33.45
N ILE A 88 -25.31 12.47 33.63
CA ILE A 88 -24.63 13.42 32.73
C ILE A 88 -23.11 13.21 32.79
N ALA A 89 -22.56 13.09 33.99
CA ALA A 89 -21.14 12.85 34.19
C ALA A 89 -20.66 11.57 33.48
N THR A 90 -21.41 10.47 33.59
CA THR A 90 -21.05 9.21 32.90
C THR A 90 -21.15 9.36 31.38
N ILE A 91 -22.18 10.02 30.84
CA ILE A 91 -22.30 10.28 29.39
C ILE A 91 -21.10 11.09 28.87
N VAL A 92 -20.68 12.10 29.62
CA VAL A 92 -19.53 12.94 29.27
C VAL A 92 -18.25 12.11 29.24
N ILE A 93 -17.98 11.32 30.29
CA ILE A 93 -16.79 10.45 30.35
C ILE A 93 -16.80 9.46 29.17
N GLN A 94 -17.92 8.78 28.93
CA GLN A 94 -18.05 7.84 27.81
C GLN A 94 -17.80 8.51 26.45
N ARG A 95 -18.27 9.75 26.25
CA ARG A 95 -18.00 10.51 25.01
C ARG A 95 -16.51 10.80 24.84
N GLN A 96 -15.80 11.11 25.93
CA GLN A 96 -14.35 11.34 25.89
C GLN A 96 -13.60 10.04 25.58
N GLU A 97 -13.94 8.92 26.24
CA GLU A 97 -13.36 7.60 25.95
C GLU A 97 -13.55 7.20 24.48
N LEU A 98 -14.76 7.41 23.92
CA LEU A 98 -15.03 7.16 22.50
C LEU A 98 -14.19 8.03 21.57
N LYS A 99 -13.88 9.27 21.97
CA LYS A 99 -12.99 10.14 21.20
C LYS A 99 -11.55 9.59 21.21
N PHE A 100 -11.02 9.22 22.37
CA PHE A 100 -9.69 8.62 22.48
C PHE A 100 -9.60 7.30 21.73
N ALA A 101 -10.62 6.44 21.85
CA ALA A 101 -10.69 5.17 21.12
C ALA A 101 -10.70 5.38 19.59
N ARG A 102 -11.39 6.41 19.08
CA ARG A 102 -11.37 6.75 17.64
C ARG A 102 -9.99 7.18 17.17
N VAL A 103 -9.29 8.02 17.94
CA VAL A 103 -7.93 8.48 17.59
C VAL A 103 -6.95 7.31 17.55
N GLU A 104 -7.02 6.42 18.55
CA GLU A 104 -6.15 5.24 18.60
C GLU A 104 -6.47 4.24 17.48
N TYR A 105 -7.77 4.08 17.16
CA TYR A 105 -8.21 3.27 16.03
C TYR A 105 -7.68 3.80 14.69
N GLU A 106 -7.71 5.12 14.48
CA GLU A 106 -7.18 5.76 13.26
C GLU A 106 -5.68 5.49 13.10
N LYS A 107 -4.89 5.70 14.16
CA LYS A 107 -3.46 5.35 14.17
C LYS A 107 -3.21 3.87 13.89
N THR A 108 -4.01 2.99 14.50
CA THR A 108 -3.91 1.54 14.30
C THR A 108 -4.23 1.16 12.86
N SER A 109 -5.28 1.75 12.27
CA SER A 109 -5.66 1.53 10.88
C SER A 109 -4.57 1.98 9.91
N GLU A 110 -3.93 3.13 10.16
CA GLU A 110 -2.80 3.61 9.36
C GLU A 110 -1.60 2.66 9.44
N ALA A 111 -1.24 2.21 10.66
CA ALA A 111 -0.16 1.25 10.86
C ALA A 111 -0.43 -0.09 10.14
N LEU A 112 -1.65 -0.59 10.20
CA LEU A 112 -2.07 -1.82 9.50
C LEU A 112 -2.01 -1.66 7.98
N ASN A 113 -2.46 -0.52 7.45
CA ASN A 113 -2.38 -0.24 6.02
C ASN A 113 -0.92 -0.22 5.54
N ARG A 114 -0.03 0.44 6.30
CA ARG A 114 1.41 0.46 5.99
C ARG A 114 2.03 -0.95 6.05
N GLN A 115 1.67 -1.73 7.07
CA GLN A 115 2.11 -3.13 7.18
C GLN A 115 1.61 -3.99 6.00
N ALA A 116 0.38 -3.78 5.54
CA ALA A 116 -0.17 -4.50 4.39
C ALA A 116 0.58 -4.19 3.09
N VAL A 117 0.96 -2.93 2.87
CA VAL A 117 1.83 -2.51 1.76
C VAL A 117 3.18 -3.22 1.81
N GLU A 118 3.87 -3.17 2.94
CA GLU A 118 5.18 -3.82 3.12
C GLU A 118 5.08 -5.33 2.92
N THR A 119 4.08 -5.97 3.52
CA THR A 119 3.84 -7.41 3.38
C THR A 119 3.58 -7.79 1.92
N THR A 120 2.75 -7.04 1.21
CA THR A 120 2.45 -7.29 -0.21
C THR A 120 3.71 -7.14 -1.06
N PHE A 121 4.53 -6.13 -0.78
CA PHE A 121 5.81 -5.93 -1.46
C PHE A 121 6.76 -7.12 -1.25
N PHE A 122 6.97 -7.56 -0.01
CA PHE A 122 7.87 -8.69 0.27
C PHE A 122 7.34 -10.01 -0.29
N ASN A 123 6.02 -10.22 -0.31
CA ASN A 123 5.43 -11.37 -0.99
C ASN A 123 5.74 -11.37 -2.50
N ILE A 124 5.73 -10.20 -3.15
CA ILE A 124 6.10 -10.07 -4.57
C ILE A 124 7.59 -10.30 -4.77
N LEU A 125 8.43 -9.83 -3.84
CA LEU A 125 9.86 -10.09 -3.84
C LEU A 125 10.16 -11.59 -3.76
N ASP A 126 9.47 -12.29 -2.85
CA ASP A 126 9.59 -13.75 -2.71
C ASP A 126 9.09 -14.48 -3.96
N LEU A 127 8.00 -14.01 -4.58
CA LEU A 127 7.53 -14.54 -5.86
C LEU A 127 8.56 -14.31 -6.97
N HIS A 128 9.23 -13.16 -6.97
CA HIS A 128 10.28 -12.85 -7.93
C HIS A 128 11.47 -13.82 -7.78
N HIS A 129 11.94 -14.08 -6.55
CA HIS A 129 12.98 -15.07 -6.29
C HIS A 129 12.57 -16.48 -6.72
N LYS A 130 11.33 -16.90 -6.41
CA LYS A 130 10.80 -18.19 -6.89
C LYS A 130 10.77 -18.28 -8.41
N ILE A 131 10.44 -17.19 -9.11
CA ILE A 131 10.49 -17.18 -10.57
C ILE A 131 11.94 -17.35 -11.03
N VAL A 132 12.88 -16.59 -10.46
CA VAL A 132 14.32 -16.70 -10.77
C VAL A 132 14.79 -18.15 -10.62
N ASP A 133 14.54 -18.77 -9.47
CA ASP A 133 14.96 -20.15 -9.18
C ASP A 133 14.36 -21.18 -10.13
N ASN A 134 13.16 -20.91 -10.65
CA ASN A 134 12.45 -21.81 -11.57
C ASN A 134 12.72 -21.54 -13.05
N ILE A 135 13.46 -20.48 -13.41
CA ILE A 135 13.86 -20.27 -14.81
C ILE A 135 14.76 -21.43 -15.22
N LYS A 136 14.47 -21.97 -16.41
CA LYS A 136 15.26 -23.03 -17.03
C LYS A 136 15.57 -22.63 -18.45
N VAL A 137 16.80 -22.87 -18.87
CA VAL A 137 17.26 -22.66 -20.24
C VAL A 137 17.92 -23.95 -20.69
N ASP A 138 17.41 -24.49 -21.79
CA ASP A 138 18.09 -25.51 -22.56
C ASP A 138 18.85 -24.84 -23.71
N ILE A 139 20.18 -24.99 -23.71
CA ILE A 139 21.06 -24.35 -24.69
C ILE A 139 20.91 -24.98 -26.08
N GLU A 140 20.65 -26.28 -26.15
CA GLU A 140 20.45 -26.98 -27.42
C GLU A 140 19.16 -26.49 -28.08
N GLU A 141 18.07 -26.46 -27.29
CA GLU A 141 16.77 -25.93 -27.75
C GLU A 141 16.86 -24.46 -28.18
N LEU A 142 17.62 -23.65 -27.44
CA LEU A 142 17.81 -22.23 -27.76
C LEU A 142 18.55 -22.05 -29.10
N ASN A 143 19.63 -22.81 -29.32
CA ASN A 143 20.39 -22.79 -30.57
C ASN A 143 19.54 -23.24 -31.77
N GLU A 144 18.78 -24.32 -31.61
CA GLU A 144 17.89 -24.85 -32.65
C GLU A 144 16.81 -23.84 -33.05
N LYS A 145 16.11 -23.26 -32.06
CA LYS A 145 14.99 -22.34 -32.31
C LYS A 145 15.43 -20.99 -32.89
N THR A 146 16.61 -20.52 -32.53
CA THR A 146 17.14 -19.22 -32.98
C THR A 146 17.92 -19.30 -34.30
N GLY A 147 18.24 -20.52 -34.76
CA GLY A 147 18.96 -20.76 -36.01
C GLY A 147 20.41 -20.28 -35.96
N ALA A 148 21.02 -20.14 -34.78
CA ALA A 148 22.39 -19.68 -34.60
C ALA A 148 23.44 -20.81 -34.84
N ALA A 149 23.11 -21.74 -35.75
CA ALA A 149 23.78 -23.03 -35.89
C ALA A 149 25.19 -22.98 -36.51
N THR A 150 25.61 -21.85 -37.10
CA THR A 150 26.84 -21.85 -37.94
C THR A 150 28.07 -21.24 -37.26
N SER A 151 27.93 -20.41 -36.23
CA SER A 151 29.09 -19.76 -35.56
C SER A 151 29.24 -20.11 -34.08
N LEU A 152 28.14 -20.37 -33.37
CA LEU A 152 28.17 -20.76 -31.95
C LEU A 152 28.41 -22.26 -31.76
N ALA A 153 27.98 -23.11 -32.69
CA ALA A 153 28.21 -24.55 -32.62
C ALA A 153 29.71 -24.88 -32.63
N GLU A 154 30.53 -24.14 -33.37
CA GLU A 154 31.99 -24.35 -33.40
C GLU A 154 32.67 -23.91 -32.09
N ILE A 155 32.22 -22.81 -31.48
CA ILE A 155 32.75 -22.29 -30.21
C ILE A 155 32.30 -23.18 -29.02
N PHE A 156 31.03 -23.61 -29.02
CA PHE A 156 30.50 -24.51 -27.98
C PHE A 156 31.06 -25.93 -28.11
N ASN A 157 31.26 -26.46 -29.33
CA ASN A 157 31.88 -27.78 -29.52
C ASN A 157 33.38 -27.79 -29.21
N ALA A 158 34.09 -26.67 -29.38
CA ALA A 158 35.50 -26.54 -28.99
C ALA A 158 35.69 -26.53 -27.46
N SER A 159 34.67 -26.11 -26.71
CA SER A 159 34.62 -26.18 -25.25
C SER A 159 34.20 -27.58 -24.81
N MET A 160 35.12 -28.54 -24.89
CA MET A 160 34.96 -29.95 -24.51
C MET A 160 34.76 -30.14 -22.99
N ILE A 161 33.69 -29.59 -22.43
CA ILE A 161 33.15 -29.92 -21.12
C ILE A 161 31.68 -30.20 -21.34
N LYS A 162 31.20 -31.37 -20.92
CA LYS A 162 29.76 -31.68 -20.79
C LYS A 162 29.13 -30.68 -19.81
N LYS A 163 28.88 -29.45 -20.26
CA LYS A 163 28.08 -28.49 -19.54
C LYS A 163 26.67 -29.05 -19.56
N LYS A 164 26.03 -29.07 -18.38
CA LYS A 164 24.62 -29.43 -18.22
C LYS A 164 23.83 -28.67 -19.29
N THR A 165 23.16 -29.36 -20.21
CA THR A 165 22.40 -28.74 -21.31
C THR A 165 21.32 -27.81 -20.80
N ILE A 166 20.78 -28.15 -19.61
CA ILE A 166 19.77 -27.39 -18.89
C ILE A 166 20.41 -26.65 -17.72
N VAL A 167 20.40 -25.32 -17.78
CA VAL A 167 20.81 -24.45 -16.69
C VAL A 167 19.57 -23.85 -16.03
N GLU A 168 19.58 -23.81 -14.70
CA GLU A 168 18.45 -23.37 -13.88
C GLU A 168 18.85 -22.17 -13.01
N GLY A 169 17.86 -21.41 -12.55
CA GLY A 169 18.10 -20.31 -11.61
C GLY A 169 18.85 -19.15 -12.27
N ARG A 170 19.70 -18.46 -11.49
CA ARG A 170 20.51 -17.34 -11.97
C ARG A 170 21.48 -17.70 -13.09
N GLY A 171 21.93 -18.96 -13.16
CA GLY A 171 22.80 -19.43 -14.23
C GLY A 171 22.16 -19.34 -15.62
N ALA A 172 20.83 -19.38 -15.71
CA ALA A 172 20.11 -19.22 -16.96
C ALA A 172 20.37 -17.84 -17.61
N PHE A 173 20.48 -16.79 -16.78
CA PHE A 173 20.80 -15.45 -17.28
C PHE A 173 22.24 -15.37 -17.78
N ASP A 174 23.18 -16.06 -17.12
CA ASP A 174 24.57 -16.14 -17.58
C ASP A 174 24.66 -16.74 -18.99
N GLU A 175 23.93 -17.82 -19.24
CA GLU A 175 23.93 -18.51 -20.51
C GLU A 175 23.24 -17.69 -21.62
N ILE A 176 22.07 -17.11 -21.34
CA ILE A 176 21.38 -16.24 -22.31
C ILE A 176 22.26 -15.04 -22.66
N PHE A 177 22.88 -14.43 -21.64
CA PHE A 177 23.78 -13.31 -21.84
C PHE A 177 24.97 -13.71 -22.71
N THR A 178 25.61 -14.84 -22.40
CA THR A 178 26.72 -15.39 -23.19
C THR A 178 26.28 -15.64 -24.63
N PHE A 179 25.12 -16.26 -24.84
CA PHE A 179 24.58 -16.55 -26.17
C PHE A 179 24.39 -15.29 -27.03
N ILE A 180 23.82 -14.21 -26.45
CA ILE A 180 23.60 -12.98 -27.22
C ILE A 180 24.89 -12.18 -27.45
N THR A 181 25.92 -12.35 -26.62
CA THR A 181 27.19 -11.59 -26.73
C THR A 181 28.30 -12.31 -27.49
N SER A 182 28.36 -13.65 -27.45
CA SER A 182 29.51 -14.40 -27.94
C SER A 182 29.71 -14.24 -29.44
N GLY A 183 30.91 -13.76 -29.83
CA GLY A 183 31.29 -13.57 -31.22
C GLY A 183 30.51 -12.46 -31.93
N THR A 184 29.87 -11.55 -31.20
CA THR A 184 29.20 -10.38 -31.80
C THR A 184 30.18 -9.24 -32.05
N SER A 185 29.97 -8.50 -33.13
CA SER A 185 30.83 -7.36 -33.51
C SER A 185 30.19 -5.99 -33.21
N SER A 186 28.88 -5.94 -32.98
CA SER A 186 28.15 -4.69 -32.74
C SER A 186 26.96 -4.85 -31.77
N PRO A 187 26.57 -3.76 -31.08
CA PRO A 187 25.35 -3.72 -30.26
C PRO A 187 24.07 -4.16 -30.99
N ASP A 188 23.94 -3.82 -32.27
CA ASP A 188 22.76 -4.17 -33.07
C ASP A 188 22.63 -5.68 -33.30
N GLU A 189 23.76 -6.38 -33.43
CA GLU A 189 23.78 -7.84 -33.53
C GLU A 189 23.31 -8.49 -32.23
N VAL A 190 23.75 -7.96 -31.08
CA VAL A 190 23.29 -8.41 -29.75
C VAL A 190 21.78 -8.20 -29.60
N LEU A 191 21.28 -7.02 -29.97
CA LEU A 191 19.85 -6.70 -29.95
C LEU A 191 19.06 -7.65 -30.88
N ALA A 192 19.55 -7.91 -32.09
CA ALA A 192 18.92 -8.83 -33.03
C ALA A 192 18.85 -10.26 -32.48
N ARG A 193 19.93 -10.76 -31.86
CA ARG A 193 19.94 -12.07 -31.20
C ARG A 193 18.95 -12.11 -30.03
N TYR A 194 18.91 -11.07 -29.20
CA TYR A 194 17.95 -10.98 -28.10
C TYR A 194 16.49 -10.97 -28.60
N LYS A 195 16.17 -10.22 -29.67
CA LYS A 195 14.85 -10.23 -30.30
C LYS A 195 14.45 -11.63 -30.78
N LYS A 196 15.37 -12.41 -31.35
CA LYS A 196 15.11 -13.81 -31.72
C LYS A 196 14.73 -14.67 -30.50
N ILE A 197 15.40 -14.50 -29.37
CA ILE A 197 15.04 -15.19 -28.12
C ILE A 197 13.63 -14.77 -27.69
N GLN A 198 13.33 -13.47 -27.74
CA GLN A 198 12.01 -12.98 -27.37
C GLN A 198 10.91 -13.56 -28.27
N ASP A 199 11.13 -13.63 -29.58
CA ASP A 199 10.13 -14.13 -30.52
C ASP A 199 9.93 -15.66 -30.45
N LYS A 200 11.00 -16.42 -30.20
CA LYS A 200 10.98 -17.89 -30.25
C LYS A 200 10.89 -18.57 -28.89
N SER A 201 11.33 -17.87 -27.85
CA SER A 201 11.51 -18.41 -26.49
C SER A 201 11.11 -17.40 -25.41
N ASN A 202 10.08 -16.56 -25.66
CA ASN A 202 9.54 -15.61 -24.66
C ASN A 202 9.22 -16.27 -23.31
N HIS A 203 8.85 -17.55 -23.31
CA HIS A 203 8.50 -18.27 -22.09
C HIS A 203 9.65 -18.32 -21.07
N ILE A 204 10.91 -18.15 -21.49
CA ILE A 204 12.09 -18.17 -20.63
C ILE A 204 12.15 -16.89 -19.76
N LEU A 205 12.29 -15.71 -20.40
CA LEU A 205 12.48 -14.44 -19.69
C LEU A 205 11.22 -13.58 -19.60
N GLY A 206 10.20 -13.85 -20.41
CA GLY A 206 8.99 -13.05 -20.50
C GLY A 206 8.17 -13.08 -19.21
N HIS A 207 8.07 -14.22 -18.54
CA HIS A 207 7.39 -14.31 -17.23
C HIS A 207 8.15 -13.55 -16.15
N TYR A 208 9.48 -13.66 -16.14
CA TYR A 208 10.36 -12.95 -15.22
C TYR A 208 10.24 -11.43 -15.36
N PHE A 209 10.42 -10.90 -16.58
CA PHE A 209 10.34 -9.46 -16.83
C PHE A 209 8.93 -8.91 -16.62
N ARG A 210 7.88 -9.69 -16.96
CA ARG A 210 6.50 -9.29 -16.66
C ARG A 210 6.25 -9.22 -15.17
N ASN A 211 6.77 -10.14 -14.37
CA ASN A 211 6.66 -10.07 -12.91
C ASN A 211 7.41 -8.85 -12.34
N LEU A 212 8.62 -8.59 -12.80
CA LEU A 212 9.39 -7.41 -12.39
C LEU A 212 8.66 -6.09 -12.75
N TYR A 213 8.07 -6.03 -13.95
CA TYR A 213 7.20 -4.93 -14.36
C TYR A 213 5.99 -4.77 -13.43
N GLN A 214 5.29 -5.86 -13.10
CA GLN A 214 4.13 -5.78 -12.20
C GLN A 214 4.51 -5.36 -10.78
N ALA A 215 5.69 -5.78 -10.29
CA ALA A 215 6.21 -5.35 -9.00
C ALA A 215 6.40 -3.83 -8.97
N LEU A 216 7.10 -3.26 -9.97
CA LEU A 216 7.30 -1.83 -10.08
C LEU A 216 5.99 -1.07 -10.30
N LYS A 217 5.10 -1.61 -11.14
CA LYS A 217 3.79 -1.01 -11.38
C LYS A 217 2.93 -0.98 -10.12
N LEU A 218 2.99 -2.01 -9.27
CA LEU A 218 2.29 -1.99 -8.00
C LEU A 218 2.85 -0.91 -7.07
N ILE A 219 4.19 -0.84 -6.95
CA ILE A 219 4.87 0.18 -6.16
C ILE A 219 4.44 1.59 -6.61
N ASP A 220 4.42 1.81 -7.93
CA ASP A 220 4.08 3.08 -8.55
C ASP A 220 2.64 3.52 -8.29
N ASN A 221 1.71 2.56 -8.35
CA ASN A 221 0.27 2.79 -8.20
C ASN A 221 -0.19 2.95 -6.74
N TYR A 222 0.68 2.83 -5.74
CA TYR A 222 0.25 3.12 -4.37
C TYR A 222 -0.16 4.58 -4.22
N ASP A 223 -1.34 4.79 -3.64
CA ASP A 223 -1.83 6.11 -3.27
C ASP A 223 -0.92 6.73 -2.18
N LYS A 224 -0.86 8.07 -2.11
CA LYS A 224 0.04 8.79 -1.19
C LYS A 224 -0.25 8.53 0.29
N ASP A 225 -1.50 8.22 0.62
CA ASP A 225 -1.95 7.80 1.96
C ASP A 225 -1.44 6.41 2.35
N LYS A 226 -1.10 5.55 1.37
CA LYS A 226 -0.59 4.20 1.60
C LYS A 226 0.92 4.11 1.54
N ALA A 227 1.53 4.82 0.61
CA ALA A 227 2.98 4.87 0.45
C ALA A 227 3.42 6.26 -0.02
N THR A 228 4.36 6.85 0.71
CA THR A 228 5.01 8.10 0.28
C THR A 228 5.91 7.84 -0.93
N GLU A 229 6.25 8.88 -1.68
CA GLU A 229 7.23 8.75 -2.78
C GLU A 229 8.60 8.23 -2.31
N LEU A 230 8.97 8.53 -1.05
CA LEU A 230 10.17 7.98 -0.42
C LEU A 230 10.04 6.48 -0.16
N ASP A 231 8.87 6.01 0.28
CA ASP A 231 8.60 4.57 0.44
C ASP A 231 8.64 3.84 -0.90
N LYS A 232 8.04 4.41 -1.95
CA LYS A 232 8.08 3.84 -3.30
C LYS A 232 9.52 3.68 -3.80
N ARG A 233 10.34 4.73 -3.67
CA ARG A 233 11.77 4.68 -4.02
C ARG A 233 12.54 3.69 -3.15
N LYS A 234 12.23 3.57 -1.87
CA LYS A 234 12.80 2.54 -0.97
C LYS A 234 12.48 1.13 -1.47
N PHE A 235 11.23 0.82 -1.77
CA PHE A 235 10.82 -0.50 -2.27
C PHE A 235 11.47 -0.83 -3.62
N ALA A 236 11.47 0.12 -4.56
CA ALA A 236 12.12 -0.08 -5.85
C ALA A 236 13.64 -0.26 -5.70
N GLY A 237 14.27 0.45 -4.77
CA GLY A 237 15.68 0.25 -4.41
C GLY A 237 15.98 -1.15 -3.86
N ILE A 238 15.12 -1.67 -2.96
CA ILE A 238 15.25 -3.05 -2.44
C ILE A 238 15.10 -4.07 -3.57
N LEU A 239 14.11 -3.87 -4.45
CA LEU A 239 13.87 -4.73 -5.62
C LEU A 239 15.07 -4.72 -6.58
N ARG A 240 15.61 -3.52 -6.88
CA ARG A 240 16.80 -3.35 -7.70
C ARG A 240 18.01 -4.07 -7.13
N ALA A 241 18.20 -4.04 -5.81
CA ALA A 241 19.30 -4.74 -5.14
C ALA A 241 19.25 -6.28 -5.29
N GLN A 242 18.11 -6.85 -5.71
CA GLN A 242 18.00 -8.29 -5.98
C GLN A 242 18.50 -8.69 -7.38
N LEU A 243 18.70 -7.73 -8.29
CA LEU A 243 19.04 -7.99 -9.69
C LEU A 243 20.57 -8.08 -9.85
N SER A 244 21.05 -9.16 -10.48
CA SER A 244 22.46 -9.28 -10.86
C SER A 244 22.82 -8.33 -12.01
N ALA A 245 24.12 -8.11 -12.23
CA ALA A 245 24.60 -7.26 -13.33
C ALA A 245 24.07 -7.73 -14.70
N LYS A 246 24.02 -9.05 -14.94
CA LYS A 246 23.52 -9.60 -16.21
C LYS A 246 22.00 -9.51 -16.32
N GLU A 247 21.27 -9.64 -15.21
CA GLU A 247 19.83 -9.35 -15.18
C GLU A 247 19.55 -7.88 -15.54
N LEU A 248 20.33 -6.94 -14.98
CA LEU A 248 20.23 -5.52 -15.33
C LEU A 248 20.56 -5.25 -16.80
N ALA A 249 21.59 -5.91 -17.34
CA ALA A 249 21.94 -5.76 -18.75
C ALA A 249 20.86 -6.34 -19.68
N LEU A 250 20.31 -7.52 -19.36
CA LEU A 250 19.20 -8.10 -20.10
C LEU A 250 17.91 -7.27 -19.96
N LEU A 251 17.67 -6.68 -18.79
CA LEU A 251 16.57 -5.75 -18.56
C LEU A 251 16.71 -4.49 -19.42
N PHE A 252 17.91 -3.92 -19.50
CA PHE A 252 18.22 -2.81 -20.41
C PHE A 252 17.89 -3.16 -21.86
N ILE A 253 18.29 -4.34 -22.35
CA ILE A 253 17.97 -4.75 -23.73
C ILE A 253 16.46 -5.00 -23.90
N ASN A 254 15.82 -5.65 -22.93
CA ASN A 254 14.40 -5.99 -22.98
C ASN A 254 13.49 -4.76 -23.08
N CYS A 255 13.88 -3.66 -22.44
CA CYS A 255 13.10 -2.42 -22.39
C CYS A 255 13.45 -1.40 -23.49
N LEU A 256 14.32 -1.77 -24.44
CA LEU A 256 14.53 -0.97 -25.66
C LEU A 256 13.26 -0.93 -26.53
N ASP A 257 13.14 0.13 -27.32
CA ASP A 257 12.00 0.33 -28.20
C ASP A 257 11.83 -0.81 -29.21
N GLY A 258 10.62 -1.34 -29.30
CA GLY A 258 10.28 -2.43 -30.23
C GLY A 258 10.76 -3.81 -29.77
N VAL A 259 11.01 -4.01 -28.48
CA VAL A 259 11.38 -5.32 -27.90
C VAL A 259 10.23 -5.94 -27.09
N CYS A 260 9.90 -5.41 -25.91
CA CYS A 260 8.87 -6.02 -25.05
C CYS A 260 7.52 -5.28 -25.03
N ASP A 261 7.53 -3.94 -25.05
CA ASP A 261 6.33 -3.11 -24.96
C ASP A 261 6.51 -1.74 -25.67
N ARG A 262 5.60 -0.79 -25.41
CA ARG A 262 5.63 0.55 -26.03
C ARG A 262 6.41 1.60 -25.22
N GLY A 263 7.09 1.18 -24.15
CA GLY A 263 7.84 2.01 -23.21
C GLY A 263 7.24 2.05 -21.81
N GLN A 264 6.17 1.30 -21.51
CA GLN A 264 5.55 1.32 -20.16
C GLN A 264 6.55 0.87 -19.10
N PHE A 265 7.21 -0.27 -19.34
CA PHE A 265 8.21 -0.78 -18.41
C PHE A 265 9.41 0.15 -18.34
N LYS A 266 9.90 0.63 -19.49
CA LYS A 266 10.99 1.60 -19.56
C LYS A 266 10.73 2.87 -18.74
N ASN A 267 9.51 3.42 -18.74
CA ASN A 267 9.18 4.59 -17.93
C ASN A 267 9.35 4.33 -16.43
N LEU A 268 8.97 3.14 -15.95
CA LEU A 268 9.19 2.75 -14.55
C LEU A 268 10.69 2.58 -14.25
N LEU A 269 11.48 2.04 -15.18
CA LEU A 269 12.93 1.95 -15.03
C LEU A 269 13.55 3.34 -14.84
N ILE A 270 13.07 4.33 -15.59
CA ILE A 270 13.52 5.73 -15.49
C ILE A 270 13.08 6.35 -14.17
N GLU A 271 11.80 6.21 -13.79
CA GLU A 271 11.25 6.79 -12.55
C GLU A 271 12.02 6.35 -11.30
N TYR A 272 12.32 5.05 -11.24
CA TYR A 272 12.95 4.41 -10.09
C TYR A 272 14.46 4.19 -10.22
N ALA A 273 15.09 4.73 -11.29
CA ALA A 273 16.51 4.56 -11.58
C ALA A 273 16.97 3.08 -11.51
N MET A 274 16.19 2.17 -12.10
CA MET A 274 16.38 0.72 -11.95
C MET A 274 17.74 0.22 -12.45
N LEU A 275 18.38 0.94 -13.38
CA LEU A 275 19.66 0.59 -13.98
C LEU A 275 20.86 1.29 -13.33
N GLU A 276 20.69 1.98 -12.20
CA GLU A 276 21.76 2.77 -11.54
C GLU A 276 23.02 1.95 -11.21
N HIS A 277 22.90 0.66 -10.94
CA HIS A 277 24.04 -0.22 -10.63
C HIS A 277 24.45 -1.13 -11.80
N LEU A 278 24.01 -0.84 -13.02
CA LEU A 278 24.47 -1.56 -14.21
C LEU A 278 25.95 -1.22 -14.46
N PRO A 279 26.87 -2.19 -14.47
CA PRO A 279 28.27 -1.92 -14.83
C PRO A 279 28.35 -1.60 -16.32
N ILE A 280 28.89 -0.42 -16.65
CA ILE A 280 29.01 0.10 -18.02
C ILE A 280 30.46 0.52 -18.23
N GLU A 281 31.11 0.03 -19.29
CA GLU A 281 32.44 0.49 -19.69
C GLU A 281 32.46 0.87 -21.18
N PRO A 282 33.10 1.98 -21.56
CA PRO A 282 33.22 2.37 -22.95
C PRO A 282 34.16 1.40 -23.71
N THR A 283 33.83 1.15 -24.97
CA THR A 283 34.60 0.31 -25.91
C THR A 283 34.72 1.05 -27.25
N GLU A 284 35.54 0.54 -28.17
CA GLU A 284 35.72 1.17 -29.49
C GLU A 284 34.41 1.29 -30.28
N ASN A 285 33.48 0.33 -30.12
CA ASN A 285 32.25 0.21 -30.91
C ASN A 285 30.96 0.44 -30.09
N GLY A 286 31.04 1.09 -28.93
CA GLY A 286 29.90 1.35 -28.04
C GLY A 286 30.27 1.12 -26.58
N TYR A 287 29.41 0.43 -25.82
CA TYR A 287 29.63 0.17 -24.40
C TYR A 287 29.46 -1.30 -24.08
N SER A 288 30.37 -1.86 -23.29
CA SER A 288 30.18 -3.16 -22.67
C SER A 288 29.26 -2.99 -21.45
N LEU A 289 28.43 -4.01 -21.20
CA LEU A 289 27.56 -4.09 -20.03
C LEU A 289 27.93 -5.32 -19.22
N ALA A 290 27.79 -5.24 -17.89
CA ALA A 290 27.94 -6.37 -16.97
C ALA A 290 29.26 -7.15 -17.13
N GLY A 291 30.36 -6.47 -17.46
CA GLY A 291 31.69 -7.08 -17.64
C GLY A 291 31.84 -7.93 -18.91
N SER A 292 30.97 -7.74 -19.91
CA SER A 292 31.11 -8.38 -21.22
C SER A 292 32.38 -7.92 -21.94
N SER A 293 33.00 -8.81 -22.72
CA SER A 293 34.07 -8.43 -23.66
C SER A 293 33.55 -7.81 -24.96
N ALA A 294 32.25 -7.95 -25.25
CA ALA A 294 31.61 -7.39 -26.44
C ALA A 294 30.91 -6.05 -26.14
N ALA A 295 30.83 -5.18 -27.14
CA ALA A 295 30.00 -3.99 -27.12
C ALA A 295 28.52 -4.38 -27.23
N ILE A 296 27.73 -4.06 -26.20
CA ILE A 296 26.31 -4.45 -26.08
C ILE A 296 25.36 -3.29 -26.33
N ALA A 297 25.77 -2.06 -26.01
CA ALA A 297 24.95 -0.88 -26.15
C ALA A 297 25.61 0.19 -27.01
N SER A 298 24.81 0.91 -27.80
CA SER A 298 25.22 2.12 -28.53
C SER A 298 24.72 3.38 -27.81
N ASP A 299 25.23 4.55 -28.20
CA ASP A 299 24.74 5.83 -27.69
C ASP A 299 23.22 5.99 -27.92
N GLU A 300 22.72 5.57 -29.10
CA GLU A 300 21.30 5.63 -29.43
C GLU A 300 20.45 4.79 -28.46
N MET A 301 20.94 3.63 -28.05
CA MET A 301 20.25 2.78 -27.07
C MET A 301 20.17 3.46 -25.70
N PHE A 302 21.24 4.11 -25.24
CA PHE A 302 21.23 4.88 -24.00
C PHE A 302 20.30 6.09 -24.05
N LEU A 303 20.27 6.80 -25.17
CA LEU A 303 19.39 7.97 -25.35
C LEU A 303 17.90 7.63 -25.16
N GLN A 304 17.50 6.39 -25.42
CA GLN A 304 16.13 5.93 -25.18
C GLN A 304 15.71 5.93 -23.70
N TYR A 305 16.66 5.94 -22.76
CA TYR A 305 16.44 5.95 -21.32
C TYR A 305 16.59 7.34 -20.68
N LYS A 306 16.91 8.37 -21.48
CA LYS A 306 17.15 9.72 -20.96
C LYS A 306 15.90 10.36 -20.38
N GLU A 307 14.75 10.16 -21.04
CA GLU A 307 13.48 10.79 -20.69
C GLU A 307 12.34 9.78 -20.80
N GLN A 308 11.32 9.94 -19.94
CA GLN A 308 10.13 9.11 -20.01
C GLN A 308 9.41 9.32 -21.34
N LYS A 309 9.00 8.21 -21.96
CA LYS A 309 8.27 8.22 -23.22
C LYS A 309 6.82 8.61 -22.97
N ASN A 310 6.31 9.59 -23.72
CA ASN A 310 4.88 9.91 -23.71
C ASN A 310 4.12 8.83 -24.49
N ILE A 311 3.42 7.96 -23.77
CA ILE A 311 2.64 6.86 -24.36
C ILE A 311 1.23 7.38 -24.61
N ARG A 312 0.97 7.88 -25.83
CA ARG A 312 -0.40 8.20 -26.24
C ARG A 312 -1.22 6.90 -26.35
N PHE A 313 -2.22 6.75 -25.48
CA PHE A 313 -3.21 5.68 -25.59
C PHE A 313 -4.09 5.91 -26.82
N ASN A 314 -3.97 5.07 -27.84
CA ASN A 314 -4.93 5.05 -28.93
C ASN A 314 -6.09 4.12 -28.55
N PHE A 315 -7.14 4.70 -27.97
CA PHE A 315 -8.38 4.00 -27.59
C PHE A 315 -9.11 3.36 -28.77
N GLU A 316 -8.78 3.75 -30.01
CA GLU A 316 -9.44 3.24 -31.21
C GLU A 316 -8.96 1.84 -31.62
N LYS A 317 -7.88 1.30 -31.03
CA LYS A 317 -7.26 0.02 -31.42
C LYS A 317 -7.29 -1.09 -30.34
N CYS A 318 -8.08 -0.94 -29.28
CA CYS A 318 -8.11 -1.92 -28.18
C CYS A 318 -9.39 -2.77 -28.21
N TYR A 319 -9.25 -4.07 -27.91
CA TYR A 319 -10.36 -5.00 -27.78
C TYR A 319 -10.94 -4.91 -26.36
N GLY A 320 -12.13 -4.35 -26.19
CA GLY A 320 -12.81 -4.36 -24.88
C GLY A 320 -13.06 -5.79 -24.37
N GLY A 321 -13.01 -6.01 -23.05
CA GLY A 321 -13.27 -7.31 -22.43
C GLY A 321 -12.00 -8.10 -22.07
N ALA A 322 -12.07 -9.44 -22.09
CA ALA A 322 -11.01 -10.33 -21.58
C ALA A 322 -9.64 -10.18 -22.28
N PHE A 323 -9.61 -9.67 -23.50
CA PHE A 323 -8.38 -9.47 -24.28
C PHE A 323 -7.74 -8.08 -24.10
N GLY A 324 -8.45 -7.13 -23.49
CA GLY A 324 -7.96 -5.77 -23.21
C GLY A 324 -7.20 -5.12 -24.37
N GLN A 325 -5.89 -4.93 -24.21
CA GLN A 325 -5.06 -4.25 -25.22
C GLN A 325 -4.31 -5.22 -26.14
N ASN A 326 -4.72 -6.49 -26.23
CA ASN A 326 -4.03 -7.48 -27.06
C ASN A 326 -4.18 -7.15 -28.55
N GLY A 327 -3.11 -6.63 -29.15
CA GLY A 327 -3.04 -6.27 -30.57
C GLY A 327 -3.00 -7.45 -31.53
N GLY A 328 -2.90 -8.68 -31.02
CA GLY A 328 -3.03 -9.91 -31.81
C GLY A 328 -4.48 -10.29 -32.12
N VAL A 329 -5.47 -9.64 -31.50
CA VAL A 329 -6.88 -9.85 -31.81
C VAL A 329 -7.26 -8.96 -33.01
N PRO A 330 -7.74 -9.55 -34.11
CA PRO A 330 -8.22 -8.79 -35.27
C PRO A 330 -9.26 -7.74 -34.88
N TYR A 331 -9.12 -6.53 -35.41
CA TYR A 331 -9.95 -5.36 -35.07
C TYR A 331 -11.43 -5.54 -35.43
N ASP A 332 -11.69 -6.27 -36.51
CA ASP A 332 -12.99 -6.64 -37.06
C ASP A 332 -13.81 -7.57 -36.16
N LEU A 333 -13.20 -8.18 -35.14
CA LEU A 333 -13.89 -9.04 -34.17
C LEU A 333 -14.40 -8.28 -32.92
N ARG A 334 -14.27 -6.94 -32.88
CA ARG A 334 -14.71 -6.14 -31.73
C ARG A 334 -16.22 -6.32 -31.48
N PRO A 335 -16.67 -6.52 -30.23
CA PRO A 335 -18.09 -6.50 -29.92
C PRO A 335 -18.67 -5.14 -30.34
N SER A 336 -19.66 -5.19 -31.22
CA SER A 336 -20.37 -3.99 -31.68
C SER A 336 -21.16 -3.40 -30.51
N ASN A 337 -21.30 -2.07 -30.42
CA ASN A 337 -22.15 -1.45 -29.39
C ASN A 337 -23.61 -1.95 -29.44
N SER A 338 -24.03 -2.64 -30.52
CA SER A 338 -25.31 -3.34 -30.62
C SER A 338 -25.41 -4.61 -29.76
N ASP A 339 -24.30 -5.23 -29.35
CA ASP A 339 -24.32 -6.45 -28.51
C ASP A 339 -24.53 -6.16 -27.01
N GLU A 340 -24.25 -4.94 -26.55
CA GLU A 340 -24.51 -4.54 -25.15
C GLU A 340 -26.01 -4.37 -24.87
N SER A 341 -26.81 -3.97 -25.86
CA SER A 341 -28.27 -3.86 -25.70
C SER A 341 -29.02 -5.20 -25.54
N ARG A 342 -28.36 -6.34 -25.76
CA ARG A 342 -28.96 -7.67 -25.52
C ARG A 342 -28.78 -8.19 -24.10
N LYS A 343 -27.96 -7.54 -23.27
CA LYS A 343 -27.71 -7.99 -21.88
C LYS A 343 -28.59 -7.32 -20.82
N SER A 344 -29.48 -6.41 -21.19
CA SER A 344 -30.35 -5.68 -20.24
C SER A 344 -31.80 -6.16 -20.17
N ASN A 345 -32.10 -7.39 -20.60
CA ASN A 345 -33.43 -7.97 -20.39
C ASN A 345 -33.36 -9.32 -19.68
N PRO A 346 -33.35 -9.36 -18.33
CA PRO A 346 -33.64 -10.58 -17.60
C PRO A 346 -35.12 -10.88 -17.83
N SER A 347 -35.36 -11.88 -18.69
CA SER A 347 -36.62 -12.54 -18.95
C SER A 347 -37.46 -12.73 -17.68
N GLN A 348 -38.69 -12.20 -17.72
CA GLN A 348 -39.80 -12.60 -16.86
C GLN A 348 -39.96 -14.13 -16.88
N PRO A 349 -40.17 -14.80 -15.74
CA PRO A 349 -40.57 -16.20 -15.76
C PRO A 349 -42.03 -16.30 -16.21
N ALA A 350 -42.25 -17.08 -17.27
CA ALA A 350 -43.55 -17.64 -17.57
C ALA A 350 -43.73 -18.90 -16.71
N GLY A 351 -44.82 -18.96 -15.93
CA GLY A 351 -45.20 -20.10 -15.09
C GLY A 351 -45.68 -19.66 -13.72
#